data_AF-A0AB35HYZ1-F1
#
_entry.id   AF-A0AB35HYZ1-F1
#
_cell.length_a   1.000
_cell.length_b   1.000
_cell.length_c   1.000
_cell.angle_alpha   90.00
_cell.angle_beta   90.00
_cell.angle_gamma   90.00
#
_symmetry.space_group_name_H-M   'P 1'
#
loop_
_entity.id
_entity.type
_entity.pdbx_description
1 polymer ?
#
loop_
_entity_poly.entity_id
_entity_poly.type
_entity_poly.pdbx_seq_one_letter_code
_entity_poly.pdbx_strand_id
1 'polypeptide(L)' 'MADYMMALAARQPGFLGVESAREDLGVTVSYWESLEAISNWKNNLEHREAQKLGRQCWYTHFRVRVAKVERDYGF' A
#
# COMPACT_ATOMS: atom_id res chain seq x y z
N MET A 1 -2.96 -11.49 -6.37
CA MET A 1 -2.27 -10.22 -6.71
C MET A 1 -2.10 -9.32 -5.49
N ALA A 2 -3.17 -9.05 -4.72
CA ALA A 2 -3.07 -8.28 -3.48
C ALA A 2 -2.08 -8.91 -2.47
N ASP A 3 -2.18 -10.22 -2.24
CA ASP A 3 -1.29 -10.93 -1.30
C ASP A 3 0.19 -10.92 -1.74
N TYR A 4 0.44 -11.00 -3.05
CA TYR A 4 1.79 -10.91 -3.61
C TYR A 4 2.39 -9.51 -3.41
N MET A 5 1.60 -8.46 -3.65
CA MET A 5 2.04 -7.07 -3.41
C MET A 5 2.25 -6.79 -1.92
N MET A 6 1.43 -7.38 -1.04
CA MET A 6 1.64 -7.30 0.41
C MET A 6 2.93 -8.01 0.84
N ALA A 7 3.20 -9.21 0.31
CA ALA A 7 4.44 -9.94 0.59
C ALA A 7 5.69 -9.20 0.09
N LEU A 8 5.60 -8.48 -1.03
CA LEU A 8 6.68 -7.63 -1.55
C LEU A 8 6.89 -6.37 -0.70
N ALA A 9 5.80 -5.71 -0.30
CA ALA A 9 5.84 -4.56 0.60
C ALA A 9 6.51 -4.93 1.93
N ALA A 10 6.18 -6.11 2.47
CA ALA A 10 6.74 -6.62 3.72
C ALA A 10 8.27 -6.85 3.69
N ARG A 11 8.88 -6.91 2.50
CA ARG A 11 10.34 -7.04 2.34
C ARG A 11 11.06 -5.70 2.17
N GLN A 12 10.31 -4.61 2.04
CA GLN A 12 10.92 -3.29 1.84
C GLN A 12 11.45 -2.75 3.17
N PRO A 13 12.65 -2.13 3.17
CA PRO A 13 13.12 -1.36 4.32
C PRO A 13 12.07 -0.32 4.74
N GLY A 14 11.81 -0.25 6.05
CA GLY A 14 10.88 0.70 6.63
C GLY A 14 9.40 0.35 6.52
N PHE A 15 9.05 -0.85 6.05
CA PHE A 15 7.67 -1.35 6.17
C PHE A 15 7.36 -1.73 7.62
N LEU A 16 6.24 -1.25 8.15
CA LEU A 16 5.82 -1.47 9.53
C LEU A 16 4.61 -2.41 9.65
N GLY A 17 3.80 -2.52 8.60
CA GLY A 17 2.61 -3.36 8.63
C GLY A 17 1.60 -2.98 7.55
N VAL A 18 0.56 -3.77 7.41
CA VAL A 18 -0.55 -3.51 6.50
C VAL A 18 -1.85 -4.01 7.09
N GLU A 19 -2.90 -3.23 6.89
CA GLU A 19 -4.29 -3.59 7.18
C GLU A 19 -5.08 -3.51 5.88
N SER A 20 -5.95 -4.49 5.65
CA SER A 20 -6.81 -4.53 4.48
C SER A 20 -8.21 -4.95 4.89
N ALA A 21 -9.20 -4.21 4.42
CA ALA A 21 -10.61 -4.51 4.59
C ALA A 21 -11.28 -4.43 3.23
N ARG A 22 -12.18 -5.38 2.94
CA ARG A 22 -12.87 -5.44 1.66
C ARG A 22 -14.33 -5.80 1.86
N GLU A 23 -15.18 -4.81 1.65
CA GLU A 23 -16.63 -4.97 1.49
C GLU A 23 -17.03 -4.34 0.14
N ASP A 24 -18.07 -3.49 0.12
CA ASP A 24 -18.45 -2.72 -1.07
C ASP A 24 -17.34 -1.75 -1.53
N LEU A 25 -16.54 -1.25 -0.57
CA LEU A 25 -15.30 -0.52 -0.81
C LEU A 25 -14.10 -1.30 -0.26
N GLY A 26 -13.05 -1.43 -1.07
CA GLY A 26 -11.77 -1.98 -0.64
C GLY A 26 -10.84 -0.88 -0.13
N VAL A 27 -10.34 -1.03 1.09
CA VAL A 27 -9.31 -0.16 1.67
C VAL A 27 -8.10 -1.00 2.05
N THR A 28 -6.92 -0.51 1.70
CA THR A 28 -5.64 -1.09 2.14
C THR A 28 -4.77 0.04 2.65
N VAL A 29 -4.37 -0.06 3.92
CA VAL A 29 -3.50 0.90 4.60
C VAL A 29 -2.19 0.19 4.88
N SER A 30 -1.09 0.73 4.39
CA SER A 30 0.26 0.24 4.72
C SER A 30 0.99 1.29 5.53
N TYR A 31 1.67 0.85 6.58
CA TYR A 31 2.39 1.68 7.53
C TYR A 31 3.87 1.65 7.23
N TRP A 32 4.51 2.81 7.29
CA TRP A 32 5.90 3.00 6.88
C TRP A 32 6.62 3.94 7.84
N GLU A 33 7.91 3.68 8.06
CA GLU A 33 8.74 4.46 8.99
C GLU A 33 8.97 5.90 8.52
N SER A 34 8.98 6.14 7.20
CA SER A 34 9.34 7.43 6.63
C SER A 34 8.74 7.65 5.24
N LEU A 35 8.67 8.92 4.82
CA LEU A 35 8.29 9.29 3.45
C LEU A 35 9.29 8.74 2.40
N GLU A 36 10.55 8.57 2.79
CA GLU A 36 11.57 7.99 1.92
C GLU A 36 11.29 6.51 1.66
N ALA A 37 10.98 5.72 2.70
CA ALA A 37 10.58 4.33 2.56
C ALA A 37 9.33 4.17 1.66
N ILE A 38 8.33 5.05 1.84
CA ILE A 38 7.14 5.10 0.97
C ILE A 38 7.53 5.41 -0.49
N SER A 39 8.43 6.36 -0.71
CA SER A 39 8.90 6.72 -2.05
C SER A 39 9.62 5.54 -2.72
N ASN A 40 10.50 4.87 -1.99
CA ASN A 40 11.23 3.69 -2.44
C ASN A 40 10.27 2.56 -2.82
N TRP A 41 9.26 2.29 -2.00
CA TRP A 41 8.22 1.32 -2.32
C TRP A 41 7.40 1.73 -3.56
N LYS A 42 7.00 3.00 -3.66
CA LYS A 42 6.27 3.50 -4.84
C LYS A 42 7.08 3.33 -6.12
N ASN A 43 8.39 3.50 -6.04
CA ASN A 43 9.31 3.36 -7.17
C ASN A 43 9.66 1.91 -7.51
N ASN A 44 9.27 0.94 -6.67
CA ASN A 44 9.42 -0.48 -6.96
C ASN A 44 8.71 -0.83 -8.28
N LEU A 45 9.47 -1.44 -9.20
CA LEU A 45 9.05 -1.77 -10.55
C LEU A 45 7.77 -2.63 -10.59
N GLU A 46 7.66 -3.61 -9.68
CA GLU A 46 6.52 -4.52 -9.62
C GLU A 46 5.25 -3.80 -9.13
N HIS A 47 5.41 -2.83 -8.22
CA HIS A 47 4.31 -1.98 -7.77
C HIS A 47 3.83 -1.03 -8.89
N ARG A 48 4.74 -0.54 -9.74
CA ARG A 48 4.38 0.27 -10.93
C ARG A 48 3.62 -0.53 -11.97
N GLU A 49 3.99 -1.78 -12.20
CA GLU A 49 3.27 -2.67 -13.12
C GLU A 49 1.90 -3.07 -12.57
N ALA A 50 1.80 -3.40 -11.28
CA ALA A 50 0.53 -3.66 -10.63
C ALA A 50 -0.41 -2.44 -10.66
N GLN A 51 0.11 -1.21 -10.54
CA GLN A 51 -0.69 0.00 -10.72
C GLN A 51 -1.16 0.23 -12.15
N LYS A 52 -0.35 -0.14 -13.16
CA LYS A 52 -0.76 -0.06 -14.57
C LYS A 52 -1.87 -1.06 -14.87
N LEU A 53 -1.70 -2.32 -14.47
CA LEU A 53 -2.71 -3.38 -14.62
C LEU A 53 -3.98 -3.07 -13.83
N GLY A 54 -3.86 -2.57 -12.60
CA GLY A 54 -5.00 -2.16 -11.79
C GLY A 54 -5.84 -1.06 -12.45
N ARG A 55 -5.19 -0.06 -13.06
CA ARG A 55 -5.87 1.02 -13.80
C ARG A 55 -6.52 0.55 -15.09
N GLN A 56 -5.93 -0.42 -15.77
CA GLN A 56 -6.45 -0.89 -17.07
C GLN A 56 -7.54 -1.96 -16.93
N CYS A 57 -7.52 -2.76 -15.87
CA CYS A 57 -8.35 -3.95 -15.79
C CYS A 57 -9.28 -4.05 -14.58
N TRP A 58 -8.99 -3.39 -13.45
CA TRP A 58 -9.62 -3.77 -12.17
C TRP A 58 -10.23 -2.62 -11.36
N TYR A 59 -9.86 -1.36 -11.62
CA TYR A 59 -10.38 -0.22 -10.85
C TYR A 59 -10.92 0.88 -11.75
N THR A 60 -12.24 1.09 -11.71
CA THR A 60 -12.91 2.25 -12.32
C THR A 60 -12.54 3.55 -11.62
N HIS A 61 -12.24 3.48 -10.31
CA HIS A 61 -11.75 4.59 -9.52
C HIS A 61 -10.90 4.09 -8.34
N PHE A 62 -9.79 4.77 -8.04
CA PHE A 62 -9.03 4.54 -6.81
C PHE A 62 -8.36 5.83 -6.36
N ARG A 63 -8.01 5.92 -5.06
CA ARG A 63 -7.30 7.06 -4.49
C ARG A 63 -6.21 6.58 -3.54
N VAL A 64 -5.04 7.19 -3.64
CA VAL A 64 -3.94 6.98 -2.69
C VAL A 64 -3.79 8.23 -1.84
N ARG A 65 -3.64 8.04 -0.53
CA ARG A 65 -3.36 9.11 0.43
C ARG A 65 -2.12 8.72 1.22
N VAL A 66 -1.23 9.68 1.45
CA VAL A 66 -0.10 9.55 2.37
C VAL A 66 -0.42 10.45 3.56
N ALA A 67 -0.46 9.89 4.76
CA ALA A 67 -0.78 10.59 5.99
C ALA A 67 0.24 10.23 7.07
N LYS A 68 0.45 11.15 8.02
CA LYS A 68 1.28 10.91 9.19
C LYS A 68 0.40 10.44 10.35
N VAL A 69 0.74 9.31 10.93
CA VAL A 69 0.14 8.85 12.18
C VAL A 69 0.80 9.63 13.32
N GLU A 70 0.01 10.46 14.02
CA GLU A 70 0.51 11.22 15.17
C GLU A 70 0.36 10.45 16.48
N ARG A 71 -0.63 9.54 16.55
CA ARG A 71 -0.93 8.70 17.71
C ARG A 71 -1.59 7.41 17.23
N ASP A 72 -1.27 6.30 17.88
CA ASP A 72 -1.89 4.99 17.68
C ASP A 72 -2.07 4.33 19.06
N TYR A 73 -3.23 3.72 19.29
CA TYR A 73 -3.61 3.10 20.55
C TYR A 73 -4.25 1.74 20.27
N GLY A 74 -3.73 0.68 20.90
CA GLY A 74 -4.27 -0.68 20.83
C GLY A 74 -4.77 -1.17 22.18
N PHE A 75 -5.62 -2.20 22.16
CA PHE A 75 -6.04 -2.93 23.36
C PHE A 75 -5.10 -4.10 23.65
#